data_AF-A0A3C0XJC9-F1
#
_entry.id   AF-A0A3C0XJC9-F1
#
_cell.length_a   1.000
_cell.length_b   1.000
_cell.length_c   1.000
_cell.angle_alpha   90.00
_cell.angle_beta   90.00
_cell.angle_gamma   90.00
#
_symmetry.space_group_name_H-M   'P 1'
#
loop_
_entity.id
_entity.type
_entity.pdbx_description
1 polymer ?
#
loop_
_entity_poly.entity_id
_entity_poly.type
_entity_poly.pdbx_seq_one_letter_code
_entity_poly.pdbx_strand_id
1 'polypeptide(L)'
;MSGLREARAWLFLAAGLVLAVLTGVALYGVAQQSASRPDAPADTNTIQVLVAKTDIAARTVLSADLVARRDFPADLVPAGAITSDAAAVGQTTLVPIARGQAIVAGQFSSAEGQHGASLTLEAGKVLVAFPTSDPLTANG
;
A
#
# COMPACT_ATOMS: atom_id res chain seq x y z
N MET A 1 -67.53 34.16 -9.35
CA MET A 1 -67.04 33.20 -8.32
C MET A 1 -65.92 32.31 -8.90
N SER A 2 -64.85 32.89 -9.44
CA SER A 2 -63.75 32.17 -10.13
C SER A 2 -62.49 31.95 -9.26
N GLY A 3 -62.32 32.73 -8.19
CA GLY A 3 -61.07 32.75 -7.41
C GLY A 3 -60.71 31.46 -6.63
N LEU A 4 -61.66 30.57 -6.33
CA LEU A 4 -61.36 29.33 -5.59
C LEU A 4 -60.61 28.27 -6.43
N ARG A 5 -60.79 28.26 -7.76
CA ARG A 5 -60.10 27.31 -8.65
C ARG A 5 -58.67 27.75 -8.90
N GLU A 6 -58.45 29.05 -9.04
CA GLU A 6 -57.13 29.66 -9.22
C GLU A 6 -56.28 29.51 -7.95
N ALA A 7 -56.86 29.75 -6.76
CA ALA A 7 -56.17 29.52 -5.48
C ALA A 7 -55.78 28.05 -5.29
N ARG A 8 -56.67 27.10 -5.63
CA ARG A 8 -56.36 25.66 -5.59
C ARG A 8 -55.25 25.29 -6.58
N ALA A 9 -55.34 25.76 -7.82
CA ALA A 9 -54.31 25.49 -8.84
C ALA A 9 -52.94 26.07 -8.42
N TRP A 10 -52.94 27.26 -7.82
CA TRP A 10 -51.74 27.90 -7.31
C TRP A 10 -51.15 27.17 -6.10
N LEU A 11 -51.99 26.66 -5.20
CA LEU A 11 -51.57 25.78 -4.10
C LEU A 11 -50.94 24.47 -4.60
N PHE A 12 -51.52 23.85 -5.64
CA PHE A 12 -50.93 22.65 -6.25
C PHE A 12 -49.59 22.95 -6.94
N LEU A 13 -49.46 24.09 -7.62
CA LEU A 13 -48.19 24.54 -8.20
C LEU A 13 -47.13 24.80 -7.12
N ALA A 14 -47.50 25.50 -6.05
CA ALA A 14 -46.59 25.76 -4.93
C ALA A 14 -46.16 24.46 -4.25
N ALA A 15 -47.09 23.53 -4.02
CA ALA A 15 -46.79 22.23 -3.42
C ALA A 15 -45.85 21.39 -4.30
N GLY A 16 -46.07 21.37 -5.62
CA GLY A 16 -45.19 20.69 -6.57
C GLY A 16 -43.80 21.29 -6.62
N LEU A 17 -43.70 22.63 -6.61
CA LEU A 17 -42.42 23.33 -6.58
C LEU A 17 -41.63 23.03 -5.29
N VAL A 18 -42.31 23.05 -4.14
CA VAL A 18 -41.69 22.68 -2.85
C VAL A 18 -41.21 21.23 -2.88
N LEU A 19 -42.03 20.31 -3.40
CA LEU A 19 -41.65 18.90 -3.49
C LEU A 19 -40.42 18.71 -4.39
N ALA A 20 -40.38 19.37 -5.55
CA ALA A 20 -39.25 19.30 -6.47
C ALA A 20 -37.95 19.83 -5.82
N VAL A 21 -38.02 20.94 -5.11
CA VAL A 21 -36.87 21.50 -4.37
C VAL A 21 -36.41 20.54 -3.28
N LEU A 22 -37.33 19.96 -2.50
CA LEU A 22 -37.01 18.99 -1.46
C LEU A 22 -36.34 17.73 -2.04
N THR A 23 -36.85 17.20 -3.15
CA THR A 23 -36.24 16.06 -3.84
C THR A 23 -34.83 16.40 -4.35
N GLY A 24 -34.64 17.59 -4.93
CA GLY A 24 -33.33 18.05 -5.38
C GLY A 24 -32.30 18.16 -4.24
N VAL A 25 -32.69 18.74 -3.10
CA VAL A 25 -31.84 18.85 -1.91
C VAL A 25 -31.51 17.46 -1.34
N ALA A 26 -32.50 16.57 -1.23
CA ALA A 26 -32.29 15.21 -0.76
C ALA A 26 -31.33 14.44 -1.69
N LEU A 27 -31.51 14.55 -3.01
CA LEU A 27 -30.65 13.90 -3.99
C LEU A 27 -29.23 14.47 -3.95
N TYR A 28 -29.08 15.79 -3.76
CA TYR A 28 -27.77 16.41 -3.61
C TYR A 28 -27.03 15.91 -2.36
N GLY A 29 -27.74 15.80 -1.23
CA GLY A 29 -27.18 15.23 0.00
C GLY A 29 -26.76 13.78 -0.17
N VAL A 30 -27.60 12.96 -0.82
CA VAL A 30 -27.26 11.57 -1.17
C VAL A 30 -26.09 11.50 -2.15
N ALA A 31 -26.04 12.36 -3.16
CA ALA A 31 -24.95 12.42 -4.13
C ALA A 31 -23.63 12.83 -3.47
N GLN A 32 -23.63 13.80 -2.54
CA GLN A 32 -22.45 14.14 -1.76
C GLN A 32 -22.02 13.00 -0.83
N GLN A 33 -22.97 12.30 -0.21
CA GLN A 33 -22.69 11.16 0.66
C GLN A 33 -22.11 9.97 -0.13
N SER A 34 -22.60 9.75 -1.35
CA SER A 34 -22.10 8.74 -2.29
C SER A 34 -20.74 9.14 -2.88
N ALA A 35 -20.54 10.40 -3.23
CA ALA A 35 -19.23 10.92 -3.67
C ALA A 35 -18.18 10.89 -2.55
N SER A 36 -18.62 10.98 -1.29
CA SER A 36 -17.77 10.86 -0.10
C SER A 36 -17.59 9.43 0.38
N ARG A 37 -18.34 8.47 -0.17
CA ARG A 37 -18.02 7.04 -0.05
C ARG A 37 -17.03 6.75 -1.19
N PRO A 38 -15.75 6.49 -0.91
CA PRO A 38 -14.92 5.82 -1.90
C PRO A 38 -15.68 4.57 -2.32
N ASP A 39 -15.83 4.34 -3.62
CA ASP A 39 -16.46 3.15 -4.19
C ASP A 39 -16.06 1.93 -3.37
N ALA A 40 -16.95 1.46 -2.50
CA ALA A 40 -16.68 0.27 -1.70
C ALA A 40 -16.62 -0.86 -2.72
N PRO A 41 -15.44 -1.45 -2.99
CA PRO A 41 -15.37 -2.53 -3.95
C PRO A 41 -16.20 -3.67 -3.36
N ALA A 42 -17.14 -4.16 -4.15
CA ALA A 42 -18.00 -5.28 -3.82
C ALA A 42 -17.19 -6.41 -3.17
N ASP A 43 -17.36 -6.65 -1.87
CA ASP A 43 -16.89 -7.81 -1.09
C ASP A 43 -15.71 -8.62 -1.68
N THR A 44 -14.67 -7.95 -2.16
CA THR A 44 -13.41 -8.60 -2.50
C THR A 44 -12.61 -8.52 -1.23
N ASN A 45 -12.47 -9.64 -0.53
CA ASN A 45 -11.59 -9.83 0.61
C ASN A 45 -10.29 -8.99 0.45
N THR A 46 -10.26 -7.78 0.98
CA THR A 46 -9.17 -6.83 0.79
C THR A 46 -8.16 -7.09 1.88
N ILE A 47 -6.93 -7.42 1.49
CA ILE A 47 -5.83 -7.69 2.41
C ILE A 47 -4.97 -6.43 2.46
N GLN A 48 -4.70 -5.96 3.69
CA GLN A 48 -3.74 -4.87 3.90
C GLN A 48 -2.33 -5.40 3.61
N VAL A 49 -1.68 -4.82 2.61
CA VAL A 49 -0.30 -5.14 2.23
C VAL A 49 0.59 -3.94 2.49
N LEU A 50 1.81 -4.21 2.96
CA LEU A 50 2.83 -3.18 3.08
C LEU A 50 3.40 -2.81 1.71
N VAL A 51 3.51 -1.51 1.48
CA VAL A 51 4.02 -0.90 0.25
C VAL A 51 5.10 0.10 0.58
N ALA A 52 6.13 0.21 -0.26
CA ALA A 52 7.19 1.20 -0.08
C ALA A 52 6.66 2.63 -0.34
N LYS A 53 6.85 3.54 0.63
CA LYS A 53 6.45 4.96 0.52
C LYS A 53 7.37 5.77 -0.39
N THR A 54 8.64 5.37 -0.43
CA THR A 54 9.73 5.97 -1.21
C THR A 54 10.56 4.87 -1.84
N ASP A 55 11.46 5.21 -2.75
CA ASP A 55 12.46 4.26 -3.26
C ASP A 55 13.42 3.86 -2.12
N ILE A 56 13.60 2.56 -1.93
CA ILE A 56 14.44 1.96 -0.89
C ILE A 56 15.58 1.24 -1.60
N ALA A 57 16.82 1.68 -1.36
CA ALA A 57 18.00 1.04 -1.93
C ALA A 57 18.22 -0.37 -1.34
N ALA A 58 18.92 -1.23 -2.08
CA ALA A 58 19.40 -2.50 -1.53
C ALA A 58 20.34 -2.27 -0.33
N ARG A 59 20.36 -3.22 0.59
CA ARG A 59 21.13 -3.21 1.85
C ARG A 59 20.73 -2.09 2.82
N THR A 60 19.48 -1.65 2.74
CA THR A 60 18.92 -0.65 3.65
C THR A 60 18.08 -1.35 4.71
N VAL A 61 18.22 -0.92 5.98
CA VAL A 61 17.34 -1.37 7.06
C VAL A 61 15.96 -0.74 6.88
N LEU A 62 14.93 -1.56 6.85
CA LEU A 62 13.56 -1.09 6.67
C LEU A 62 13.01 -0.50 7.98
N SER A 63 12.59 0.75 7.93
CA SER A 63 11.94 1.47 9.05
C SER A 63 10.45 1.65 8.80
N ALA A 64 9.67 1.79 9.87
CA ALA A 64 8.22 2.01 9.80
C ALA A 64 7.84 3.26 8.99
N ASP A 65 8.70 4.30 8.97
CA ASP A 65 8.47 5.53 8.20
C ASP A 65 8.59 5.37 6.68
N LEU A 66 9.28 4.31 6.22
CA LEU A 66 9.53 4.01 4.81
C LEU A 66 8.42 3.16 4.19
N VAL A 67 7.50 2.65 5.00
CA VAL A 67 6.43 1.76 4.58
C VAL A 67 5.07 2.42 4.77
N ALA A 68 4.11 2.02 3.93
CA ALA A 68 2.73 2.45 4.01
C ALA A 68 1.82 1.24 3.82
N ARG A 69 0.73 1.17 4.59
CA ARG A 69 -0.29 0.14 4.39
C ARG A 69 -1.23 0.58 3.26
N ARG A 70 -1.43 -0.30 2.29
CA ARG A 70 -2.38 -0.10 1.20
C ARG A 70 -3.29 -1.32 1.09
N ASP A 71 -4.56 -1.06 0.87
CA ASP A 71 -5.55 -2.11 0.65
C ASP A 71 -5.38 -2.68 -0.76
N PHE A 72 -5.12 -3.99 -0.83
CA PHE A 72 -5.08 -4.74 -2.08
C PHE A 72 -6.18 -5.80 -2.08
N PRO A 73 -6.92 -5.98 -3.18
CA PRO A 73 -7.84 -7.12 -3.30
C PRO A 73 -7.01 -8.41 -3.24
N ALA A 74 -7.46 -9.42 -2.48
CA ALA A 74 -6.72 -10.66 -2.22
C ALA A 74 -6.19 -11.34 -3.50
N ASP A 75 -6.94 -11.24 -4.60
CA ASP A 75 -6.58 -11.85 -5.89
C ASP A 75 -5.37 -11.18 -6.58
N LEU A 76 -5.04 -9.94 -6.21
CA LEU A 76 -3.92 -9.16 -6.77
C LEU A 76 -2.74 -9.02 -5.79
N VAL A 77 -2.77 -9.73 -4.65
CA VAL A 77 -1.69 -9.72 -3.68
C VAL A 77 -0.52 -10.57 -4.21
N PRO A 78 0.69 -9.99 -4.36
CA PRO A 78 1.86 -10.79 -4.75
C PRO A 78 2.15 -11.87 -3.71
N ALA A 79 2.57 -13.06 -4.18
CA ALA A 79 2.91 -14.17 -3.30
C ALA A 79 4.01 -13.75 -2.29
N GLY A 80 3.76 -14.00 -1.00
CA GLY A 80 4.68 -13.66 0.08
C GLY A 80 4.68 -12.18 0.49
N ALA A 81 3.65 -11.41 0.14
CA ALA A 81 3.45 -10.05 0.63
C ALA A 81 3.35 -10.01 2.17
N ILE A 82 4.11 -9.10 2.78
CA ILE A 82 4.05 -8.88 4.22
C ILE A 82 2.84 -8.00 4.54
N THR A 83 2.04 -8.45 5.50
CA THR A 83 0.82 -7.77 5.98
C THR A 83 1.00 -7.14 7.37
N SER A 84 2.12 -7.45 8.05
CA SER A 84 2.44 -6.97 9.39
C SER A 84 3.70 -6.11 9.41
N ASP A 85 3.59 -4.91 9.98
CA ASP A 85 4.71 -3.98 10.14
C ASP A 85 5.86 -4.63 10.95
N ALA A 86 5.52 -5.44 11.95
CA ALA A 86 6.50 -6.13 12.80
C ALA A 86 7.35 -7.16 12.05
N ALA A 87 6.84 -7.72 10.95
CA ALA A 87 7.58 -8.67 10.12
C ALA A 87 8.49 -7.98 9.08
N ALA A 88 8.23 -6.70 8.79
CA ALA A 88 8.98 -5.93 7.81
C ALA A 88 10.05 -5.01 8.46
N VAL A 89 9.74 -4.40 9.61
CA VAL A 89 10.62 -3.44 10.29
C VAL A 89 11.84 -4.13 10.88
N GLY A 90 13.02 -3.55 10.65
CA GLY A 90 14.31 -4.10 11.11
C GLY A 90 14.93 -5.12 10.16
N GLN A 91 14.22 -5.52 9.10
CA GLN A 91 14.78 -6.37 8.05
C GLN A 91 15.68 -5.55 7.10
N THR A 92 16.74 -6.18 6.59
CA THR A 92 17.60 -5.54 5.59
C THR A 92 17.16 -5.96 4.19
N THR A 93 16.95 -4.99 3.29
CA THR A 93 16.60 -5.26 1.90
C THR A 93 17.77 -5.88 1.13
N LEU A 94 17.54 -6.92 0.33
CA LEU A 94 18.55 -7.50 -0.57
C LEU A 94 18.52 -6.85 -1.95
N VAL A 95 17.34 -6.42 -2.37
CA VAL A 95 17.05 -5.86 -3.70
C VAL A 95 16.50 -4.44 -3.51
N PRO A 96 16.77 -3.49 -4.42
CA PRO A 96 16.11 -2.19 -4.38
C PRO A 96 14.59 -2.35 -4.55
N ILE A 97 13.81 -1.64 -3.74
CA ILE A 97 12.34 -1.63 -3.78
C ILE A 97 11.89 -0.25 -4.24
N ALA A 98 11.18 -0.19 -5.36
CA ALA A 98 10.66 1.07 -5.87
C ALA A 98 9.46 1.57 -5.06
N ARG A 99 9.24 2.89 -5.05
CA ARG A 99 8.06 3.52 -4.48
C ARG A 99 6.78 2.90 -5.05
N GLY A 100 5.83 2.57 -4.19
CA GLY A 100 4.54 2.00 -4.57
C GLY A 100 4.57 0.48 -4.80
N GLN A 101 5.73 -0.16 -4.72
CA GLN A 101 5.88 -1.61 -4.83
C GLN A 101 5.48 -2.32 -3.54
N ALA A 102 4.81 -3.47 -3.68
CA ALA A 102 4.46 -4.33 -2.55
C ALA A 102 5.70 -4.99 -1.95
N ILE A 103 5.74 -5.02 -0.62
CA ILE A 103 6.85 -5.55 0.15
C ILE A 103 6.62 -7.04 0.36
N VAL A 104 7.42 -7.87 -0.30
CA VAL A 104 7.40 -9.33 -0.15
C VAL A 104 8.58 -9.84 0.69
N ALA A 105 8.36 -10.92 1.44
CA ALA A 105 9.34 -11.54 2.33
C ALA A 105 10.65 -11.94 1.63
N GLY A 106 10.58 -12.36 0.36
CA GLY A 106 11.76 -12.74 -0.43
C GLY A 106 12.71 -11.60 -0.79
N GLN A 107 12.33 -10.34 -0.52
CA GLN A 107 13.19 -9.17 -0.75
C GLN A 107 14.08 -8.84 0.45
N PHE A 108 13.87 -9.53 1.59
CA PHE A 108 14.63 -9.30 2.80
C PHE A 108 15.68 -10.37 3.00
N SER A 109 16.83 -9.97 3.54
CA SER A 109 17.67 -10.94 4.24
C SER A 109 16.92 -11.27 5.52
N SER A 110 16.16 -12.37 5.53
CA SER A 110 15.68 -12.97 6.77
C SER A 110 16.81 -12.86 7.80
N ALA A 111 16.50 -12.37 8.99
CA ALA A 111 17.44 -12.15 10.09
C ALA A 111 18.15 -13.43 10.60
N GLU A 112 18.20 -14.49 9.78
CA GLU A 112 18.71 -15.81 10.07
C GLU A 112 19.50 -16.42 8.91
N GLY A 113 20.27 -15.61 8.17
CA GLY A 113 21.37 -16.19 7.38
C GLY A 113 21.71 -15.51 6.07
N GLN A 114 22.33 -14.33 6.14
CA GLN A 114 23.38 -13.99 5.16
C GLN A 114 24.48 -13.21 5.87
N HIS A 115 25.20 -13.97 6.67
CA HIS A 115 26.58 -13.67 7.00
C HIS A 115 27.34 -13.67 5.66
N GLY A 116 27.74 -12.49 5.17
CA GLY A 116 28.85 -12.46 4.22
C GLY A 116 30.02 -13.22 4.83
N ALA A 117 30.93 -13.78 4.04
CA ALA A 117 32.12 -14.46 4.59
C ALA A 117 32.92 -13.58 5.59
N SER A 118 32.70 -12.26 5.58
CA SER A 118 33.20 -11.27 6.55
C SER A 118 32.51 -11.29 7.94
N LEU A 119 31.30 -11.84 8.06
CA LEU A 119 30.45 -11.73 9.25
C LEU A 119 30.29 -13.04 10.04
N THR A 120 30.85 -14.17 9.56
CA THR A 120 30.86 -15.45 10.31
C THR A 120 32.22 -15.74 10.94
N LEU A 121 32.90 -14.71 11.43
CA LEU A 121 34.13 -14.93 12.19
C LEU A 121 33.74 -15.07 13.66
N GLU A 122 33.75 -16.30 14.17
CA GLU A 122 33.63 -16.53 15.61
C GLU A 122 34.63 -15.63 16.34
N ALA A 123 34.18 -14.98 17.43
CA ALA A 123 35.03 -14.14 18.25
C ALA A 123 36.30 -14.91 18.66
N GLY A 124 37.46 -14.48 18.16
CA GLY A 124 38.75 -15.15 18.37
C GLY A 124 39.33 -15.86 17.15
N LYS A 125 38.68 -15.85 15.99
CA LYS A 125 39.28 -16.32 14.73
C LYS A 125 39.68 -15.15 13.83
N VAL A 126 40.67 -15.37 12.97
CA VAL A 126 41.21 -14.36 12.04
C VAL A 126 41.18 -14.94 10.63
N LEU A 127 40.74 -14.14 9.66
CA LEU A 127 40.87 -14.48 8.23
C LEU A 127 42.20 -13.96 7.72
N VAL A 128 42.97 -14.82 7.07
CA VAL A 128 44.21 -14.45 6.37
C VAL A 128 44.05 -14.84 4.91
N ALA A 129 44.11 -13.86 4.02
CA ALA A 129 44.16 -14.09 2.58
C ALA A 129 45.62 -14.25 2.17
N PHE A 130 45.97 -15.39 1.57
CA PHE A 130 47.26 -15.58 0.92
C PHE A 130 47.12 -15.23 -0.55
N PRO A 131 47.79 -14.17 -1.04
CA PRO A 131 47.89 -13.97 -2.47
C PRO A 131 48.69 -15.13 -3.06
N THR A 132 48.05 -15.93 -3.93
CA THR A 132 48.78 -16.92 -4.72
C THR A 132 49.44 -16.20 -5.88
N SER A 133 50.77 -16.05 -5.82
CA SER A 133 51.58 -15.63 -6.95
C SER A 133 52.22 -16.88 -7.57
N ASP A 134 51.39 -17.71 -8.18
CA ASP A 134 51.85 -18.86 -8.94
C ASP A 134 52.26 -18.40 -10.36
N PRO A 135 53.52 -18.60 -10.78
CA PRO A 135 53.96 -18.31 -12.15
C PRO A 135 53.20 -19.11 -13.23
N LEU A 136 52.48 -20.19 -12.89
CA LEU A 136 51.63 -20.94 -13.83
C LEU A 136 50.31 -20.23 -14.16
N THR A 137 49.88 -19.26 -13.35
CA THR A 137 48.63 -18.50 -13.56
C THR A 137 48.88 -17.12 -14.18
N ALA A 138 50.11 -16.59 -14.11
CA ALA A 138 50.43 -15.23 -14.55
C ALA A 138 50.64 -15.08 -16.08
N ASN A 139 50.66 -16.17 -16.85
CA ASN A 139 50.88 -16.17 -18.31
C ASN A 139 49.76 -16.89 -19.10
N GLY A 140 48.54 -16.95 -18.54
CA GLY A 140 47.34 -17.43 -19.23
C GLY A 140 46.51 -16.29 -19.80
#